data_AF-A0A1I4XVC1-F1
#
_entry.id   AF-A0A1I4XVC1-F1
#
_cell.length_a   1.000
_cell.length_b   1.000
_cell.length_c   1.000
_cell.angle_alpha   90.00
_cell.angle_beta   90.00
_cell.angle_gamma   90.00
#
_symmetry.space_group_name_H-M   'P 1'
#
loop_
_entity.id
_entity.type
_entity.pdbx_description
1 polymer ?
#
loop_
_entity_poly.entity_id
_entity_poly.type
_entity_poly.pdbx_seq_one_letter_code
_entity_poly.pdbx_strand_id
1 'polypeptide(L)'
;MMYLLRPIYLLIVFCCCMLTASAQKDKWVGTWSMDYKPWPTTGGIKMQLQIGNPVYNTLYPAQLKVIYPPFSGTYEILLAKKNDRQLGIGRNKYPVAEAPFRLGAWMLYLNGTLSYEAKSTPELSVQRMWINSQDLYMQGLYDDDEIYAYMKDLLRELLSRKEIALKKINNTPWQHKDIQRILHPEGDSIYFGIYDKVDIYDSIVPLSIRDEDAIDKDTVTLLHNGKVLLDKAYINETGKVFQLPLDTGINIVTLFADNYGRLPPNTGAFRVKSSTGGYIYDFTDRPNRYATFLVAQLNRVPRKPVIDSAAQKVNLNKLSADVKQGTSNTVSVNTTGNRPSIINGKVVSTQETTTGTATGQQSAVTGIDDNQSGGSTAEITATQHGDISTLKGRHSGPPGWDTVKPVLLKHIDDKRITERRNSLLEKTFEVDEAEIMLELWDDAAEDGDSISIRLNGQEVVTGFPVKKKRQQLKVTLQEGENRLIMVADNLGSIPPNTAVLRIVAGTLRRFVSIKTNMKQNNMLLIVYEPKPVSTGRSGKGKPRKK
;
A
#
# COMPACT_ATOMS: atom_id res chain seq x y z
N MET A 1 -2.24 25.23 66.81
CA MET A 1 -3.26 25.11 65.73
C MET A 1 -2.62 24.52 64.47
N MET A 2 -2.18 23.25 64.48
CA MET A 2 -1.34 22.73 63.36
C MET A 2 -1.49 21.22 63.02
N TYR A 3 -2.41 20.50 63.67
CA TYR A 3 -2.59 19.05 63.47
C TYR A 3 -3.88 18.65 62.72
N LEU A 4 -4.75 19.61 62.38
CA LEU A 4 -6.03 19.36 61.69
C LEU A 4 -5.98 19.48 60.16
N LEU A 5 -4.88 20.00 59.58
CA LEU A 5 -4.77 20.22 58.13
C LEU A 5 -4.30 18.98 57.33
N ARG A 6 -3.60 18.03 57.97
CA ARG A 6 -3.14 16.79 57.32
C ARG A 6 -4.26 15.86 56.81
N PRO A 7 -5.34 15.56 57.58
CA PRO A 7 -6.41 14.71 57.06
C PRO A 7 -7.17 15.37 55.90
N ILE A 8 -7.31 16.70 55.91
CA ILE A 8 -8.00 17.45 54.84
C ILE A 8 -7.22 17.35 53.51
N TYR A 9 -5.90 17.53 53.54
CA TYR A 9 -5.08 17.36 52.33
C TYR A 9 -5.12 15.92 51.78
N LEU A 10 -5.10 14.91 52.65
CA LEU A 10 -5.28 13.51 52.23
C LEU A 10 -6.66 13.27 51.61
N LEU A 11 -7.73 13.81 52.19
CA LEU A 11 -9.08 13.69 51.65
C LEU A 11 -9.21 14.37 50.29
N ILE A 12 -8.61 15.55 50.10
CA ILE A 12 -8.64 16.28 48.83
C ILE A 12 -7.84 15.54 47.76
N VAL A 13 -6.63 15.04 48.07
CA VAL A 13 -5.84 14.22 47.12
C VAL A 13 -6.59 12.94 46.75
N PHE A 14 -7.21 12.26 47.72
CA PHE A 14 -8.00 11.05 47.44
C PHE A 14 -9.26 11.36 46.61
N CYS A 15 -9.90 12.51 46.82
CA CYS A 15 -11.03 12.98 46.01
C CYS A 15 -10.59 13.33 44.57
N CYS A 16 -9.42 13.95 44.39
CA CYS A 16 -8.83 14.17 43.07
C CYS A 16 -8.43 12.87 42.36
N CYS A 17 -8.03 11.82 43.09
CA CYS A 17 -7.83 10.48 42.51
C CYS A 17 -9.14 9.72 42.24
N MET A 18 -10.24 10.07 42.91
CA MET A 18 -11.58 9.52 42.68
C MET A 18 -12.36 10.22 41.55
N LEU A 19 -11.82 11.31 40.99
CA LEU A 19 -12.06 11.66 39.58
C LEU A 19 -11.39 10.61 38.67
N THR A 20 -11.93 9.39 38.73
CA THR A 20 -11.70 8.39 37.69
C THR A 20 -12.05 9.03 36.36
N ALA A 21 -11.05 9.12 35.47
CA ALA A 21 -11.31 9.54 34.11
C ALA A 21 -12.29 8.53 33.51
N SER A 22 -13.56 8.92 33.41
CA SER A 22 -14.57 8.17 32.66
C SER A 22 -14.14 8.21 31.20
N ALA A 23 -13.29 7.25 30.83
CA ALA A 23 -12.68 7.16 29.52
C ALA A 23 -13.83 7.16 28.51
N GLN A 24 -13.92 8.26 27.75
CA GLN A 24 -15.08 8.56 26.92
C GLN A 24 -15.30 7.37 25.99
N LYS A 25 -16.34 6.58 26.26
CA LYS A 25 -16.59 5.32 25.55
C LYS A 25 -16.59 5.62 24.07
N ASP A 26 -15.69 4.97 23.35
CA ASP A 26 -15.47 5.28 21.94
C ASP A 26 -16.80 5.16 21.19
N LYS A 27 -17.14 6.23 20.45
CA LYS A 27 -18.47 6.38 19.87
C LYS A 27 -18.76 5.36 18.76
N TRP A 28 -17.73 4.73 18.18
CA TRP A 28 -17.84 3.67 17.18
C TRP A 28 -18.00 2.30 17.84
N VAL A 29 -17.23 2.02 18.89
CA VAL A 29 -17.25 0.75 19.64
C VAL A 29 -18.66 0.38 20.08
N GLY A 30 -19.09 -0.85 19.80
CA GLY A 30 -20.45 -1.31 20.11
C GLY A 30 -21.10 -2.15 19.02
N THR A 31 -22.33 -2.58 19.29
CA THR A 31 -23.23 -3.19 18.31
C THR A 31 -24.12 -2.15 17.65
N TRP A 32 -24.21 -2.22 16.33
CA TRP A 32 -25.06 -1.42 15.47
C TRP A 32 -25.96 -2.34 14.65
N SER A 33 -27.23 -1.98 14.42
CA SER A 33 -28.16 -2.84 13.67
C SER A 33 -29.12 -2.02 12.80
N MET A 34 -29.54 -2.62 11.69
CA MET A 34 -30.73 -2.22 10.94
C MET A 34 -31.49 -3.45 10.44
N ASP A 35 -32.75 -3.25 10.08
CA ASP A 35 -33.63 -4.25 9.51
C ASP A 35 -34.29 -3.61 8.28
N TYR A 36 -33.93 -4.08 7.09
CA TYR A 36 -34.46 -3.59 5.80
C TYR A 36 -35.55 -4.53 5.28
N LYS A 37 -36.69 -3.99 4.85
CA LYS A 37 -37.72 -4.77 4.16
C LYS A 37 -37.71 -4.46 2.67
N PRO A 38 -37.39 -5.43 1.80
CA PRO A 38 -37.51 -5.26 0.34
C PRO A 38 -38.97 -4.97 -0.08
N TRP A 39 -39.93 -5.67 0.52
CA TRP A 39 -41.35 -5.45 0.34
C TRP A 39 -42.08 -5.43 1.70
N PRO A 40 -43.26 -4.80 1.83
CA PRO A 40 -43.98 -4.72 3.11
C PRO A 40 -44.27 -6.10 3.73
N THR A 41 -44.54 -7.09 2.88
CA THR A 41 -44.99 -8.45 3.20
C THR A 41 -43.84 -9.48 3.36
N THR A 42 -42.62 -9.20 2.91
CA THR A 42 -41.50 -10.14 3.05
C THR A 42 -40.85 -10.08 4.44
N GLY A 43 -40.05 -11.10 4.75
CA GLY A 43 -39.09 -11.03 5.84
C GLY A 43 -38.15 -9.82 5.70
N GLY A 44 -37.61 -9.35 6.82
CA GLY A 44 -36.59 -8.31 6.82
C GLY A 44 -35.20 -8.90 6.61
N ILE A 45 -34.39 -8.26 5.77
CA ILE A 45 -32.95 -8.46 5.73
C ILE A 45 -32.35 -7.70 6.91
N LYS A 46 -31.83 -8.42 7.91
CA LYS A 46 -31.17 -7.84 9.07
C LYS A 46 -29.68 -7.66 8.79
N MET A 47 -29.15 -6.47 9.09
CA MET A 47 -27.73 -6.19 9.03
C MET A 47 -27.24 -5.71 10.40
N GLN A 48 -26.19 -6.34 10.93
CA GLN A 48 -25.60 -6.01 12.22
C GLN A 48 -24.09 -5.85 12.09
N LEU A 49 -23.55 -4.74 12.57
CA LEU A 49 -22.12 -4.46 12.64
C LEU A 49 -21.69 -4.39 14.12
N GLN A 50 -20.75 -5.24 14.52
CA GLN A 50 -20.14 -5.22 15.85
C GLN A 50 -18.71 -4.69 15.73
N ILE A 51 -18.42 -3.56 16.38
CA ILE A 51 -17.13 -2.86 16.32
C ILE A 51 -16.36 -3.12 17.62
N GLY A 52 -15.15 -3.66 17.49
CA GLY A 52 -14.21 -3.91 18.60
C GLY A 52 -13.42 -2.67 19.00
N ASN A 53 -12.65 -2.78 20.09
CA ASN A 53 -11.81 -1.68 20.58
C ASN A 53 -10.78 -1.23 19.52
N PRO A 54 -10.52 0.08 19.37
CA PRO A 54 -9.49 0.56 18.46
C PRO A 54 -8.08 0.16 18.91
N VAL A 55 -7.23 -0.10 17.93
CA VAL A 55 -5.78 -0.23 18.07
C VAL A 55 -5.10 0.96 17.37
N TYR A 56 -4.05 1.49 17.98
CA TYR A 56 -3.36 2.74 17.62
C TYR A 56 -4.29 3.97 17.49
N ASN A 57 -5.47 3.94 18.11
CA ASN A 57 -6.53 4.97 18.02
C ASN A 57 -7.03 5.24 16.58
N THR A 58 -6.77 4.33 15.64
CA THR A 58 -7.04 4.50 14.20
C THR A 58 -7.67 3.29 13.54
N LEU A 59 -7.35 2.07 14.00
CA LEU A 59 -7.77 0.82 13.37
C LEU A 59 -8.78 0.08 14.26
N TYR A 60 -9.94 -0.26 13.72
CA TYR A 60 -11.02 -0.91 14.46
C TYR A 60 -11.32 -2.27 13.82
N PRO A 61 -11.10 -3.40 14.51
CA PRO A 61 -11.52 -4.71 14.04
C PRO A 61 -13.05 -4.84 14.21
N ALA A 62 -13.75 -5.36 13.20
CA ALA A 62 -15.21 -5.46 13.23
C ALA A 62 -15.73 -6.76 12.60
N GLN A 63 -16.93 -7.15 13.01
CA GLN A 63 -17.70 -8.24 12.42
C GLN A 63 -19.04 -7.72 11.89
N LEU A 64 -19.31 -7.99 10.61
CA LEU A 64 -20.59 -7.74 9.95
C LEU A 64 -21.38 -9.04 9.87
N LYS A 65 -22.69 -8.99 10.15
CA LYS A 65 -23.63 -10.07 9.86
C LYS A 65 -24.74 -9.57 8.96
N VAL A 66 -25.08 -10.38 7.96
CA VAL A 66 -26.21 -10.18 7.04
C VAL A 66 -27.08 -11.42 7.14
N ILE A 67 -28.34 -11.26 7.52
CA ILE A 67 -29.25 -12.37 7.83
C ILE A 67 -30.57 -12.14 7.10
N TYR A 68 -30.96 -13.09 6.25
CA TYR A 68 -32.24 -13.10 5.55
C TYR A 68 -32.64 -14.57 5.29
N PRO A 69 -33.35 -15.22 6.23
CA PRO A 69 -33.49 -16.68 6.23
C PRO A 69 -34.06 -17.25 4.92
N PRO A 70 -33.49 -18.35 4.37
CA PRO A 70 -32.46 -19.19 4.99
C PRO A 70 -31.01 -18.67 4.90
N PHE A 71 -30.74 -17.53 4.23
CA PHE A 71 -29.38 -16.99 4.14
C PHE A 71 -28.86 -16.38 5.45
N SER A 72 -27.59 -16.65 5.75
CA SER A 72 -26.81 -16.01 6.81
C SER A 72 -25.34 -15.93 6.42
N GLY A 73 -24.79 -14.71 6.42
CA GLY A 73 -23.38 -14.41 6.20
C GLY A 73 -22.78 -13.67 7.39
N THR A 74 -21.61 -14.12 7.85
CA THR A 74 -20.80 -13.48 8.90
C THR A 74 -19.41 -13.18 8.35
N TYR A 75 -19.04 -11.90 8.35
CA TYR A 75 -17.83 -11.38 7.71
C TYR A 75 -16.96 -10.61 8.70
N GLU A 76 -15.65 -10.74 8.56
CA GLU A 76 -14.67 -9.89 9.24
C GLU A 76 -14.28 -8.70 8.36
N ILE A 77 -14.08 -7.55 9.00
CA ILE A 77 -13.79 -6.27 8.35
C ILE A 77 -12.79 -5.48 9.22
N LEU A 78 -11.78 -4.91 8.58
CA LEU A 78 -11.00 -3.81 9.16
C LEU A 78 -11.69 -2.48 8.85
N LEU A 79 -11.89 -1.62 9.86
CA LEU A 79 -12.30 -0.24 9.67
C LEU A 79 -11.15 0.71 10.05
N ALA A 80 -10.99 1.82 9.34
CA ALA A 80 -9.93 2.80 9.62
C ALA A 80 -10.52 4.20 9.81
N LYS A 81 -10.14 4.92 10.87
CA LYS A 81 -10.62 6.28 11.14
C LYS A 81 -10.10 7.26 10.10
N LYS A 82 -11.00 7.86 9.30
CA LYS A 82 -10.68 8.91 8.31
C LYS A 82 -10.72 10.30 8.94
N ASN A 83 -11.68 10.54 9.83
CA ASN A 83 -11.83 11.76 10.62
C ASN A 83 -12.81 11.48 11.79
N ASP A 84 -13.17 12.50 12.57
CA ASP A 84 -14.11 12.32 13.69
C ASP A 84 -15.58 12.08 13.30
N ARG A 85 -15.94 12.13 12.01
CA ARG A 85 -17.28 11.78 11.51
C ARG A 85 -17.30 10.56 10.59
N GLN A 86 -16.14 10.00 10.22
CA GLN A 86 -16.07 8.89 9.26
C GLN A 86 -15.02 7.83 9.63
N LEU A 87 -15.44 6.56 9.59
CA LEU A 87 -14.54 5.42 9.38
C LEU A 87 -14.59 5.01 7.90
N GLY A 88 -13.46 4.74 7.27
CA GLY A 88 -13.43 3.97 6.03
C GLY A 88 -13.65 2.47 6.30
N ILE A 89 -14.22 1.79 5.31
CA ILE A 89 -14.51 0.36 5.34
C ILE A 89 -13.44 -0.39 4.52
N GLY A 90 -12.76 -1.37 5.11
CA GLY A 90 -11.73 -2.16 4.43
C GLY A 90 -12.25 -2.90 3.19
N ARG A 91 -11.39 -3.08 2.19
CA ARG A 91 -11.78 -3.61 0.86
C ARG A 91 -12.51 -4.94 0.94
N ASN A 92 -11.88 -5.90 1.62
CA ASN A 92 -12.35 -7.28 1.67
C ASN A 92 -13.16 -7.52 2.95
N LYS A 93 -14.25 -8.26 2.80
CA LYS A 93 -15.17 -8.68 3.85
C LYS A 93 -15.01 -10.18 3.97
N TYR A 94 -14.11 -10.65 4.83
CA TYR A 94 -13.71 -12.06 4.83
C TYR A 94 -14.83 -12.95 5.39
N PRO A 95 -15.41 -13.88 4.62
CA PRO A 95 -16.53 -14.72 5.08
C PRO A 95 -16.01 -15.78 6.06
N VAL A 96 -16.37 -15.64 7.34
CA VAL A 96 -16.08 -16.62 8.40
C VAL A 96 -17.09 -17.76 8.37
N ALA A 97 -18.33 -17.45 8.01
CA ALA A 97 -19.39 -18.41 7.73
C ALA A 97 -20.39 -17.77 6.75
N GLU A 98 -20.79 -18.51 5.71
CA GLU A 98 -21.68 -18.01 4.66
C GLU A 98 -22.47 -19.19 4.09
N ALA A 99 -23.81 -19.11 4.12
CA ALA A 99 -24.71 -20.17 3.67
C ALA A 99 -26.11 -19.59 3.31
N PRO A 100 -26.88 -20.23 2.40
CA PRO A 100 -26.54 -21.45 1.65
C PRO A 100 -25.67 -21.19 0.39
N PHE A 101 -25.48 -19.93 0.02
CA PHE A 101 -24.64 -19.48 -1.11
C PHE A 101 -23.70 -18.35 -0.67
N ARG A 102 -22.86 -17.86 -1.59
CA ARG A 102 -21.93 -16.74 -1.34
C ARG A 102 -22.44 -15.40 -1.89
N LEU A 103 -22.21 -14.30 -1.17
CA LEU A 103 -22.37 -12.92 -1.70
C LEU A 103 -21.11 -12.43 -2.43
N GLY A 104 -19.96 -13.04 -2.11
CA GLY A 104 -18.72 -12.90 -2.87
C GLY A 104 -18.35 -11.46 -3.23
N ALA A 105 -18.27 -11.18 -4.53
CA ALA A 105 -17.79 -9.92 -5.07
C ALA A 105 -18.73 -8.72 -4.77
N TRP A 106 -20.03 -8.94 -4.54
CA TRP A 106 -20.97 -7.86 -4.19
C TRP A 106 -20.64 -7.18 -2.85
N MET A 107 -19.84 -7.81 -1.99
CA MET A 107 -19.36 -7.20 -0.75
C MET A 107 -18.42 -6.00 -0.99
N LEU A 108 -17.91 -5.81 -2.21
CA LEU A 108 -17.19 -4.62 -2.66
C LEU A 108 -18.10 -3.38 -2.78
N TYR A 109 -19.42 -3.54 -2.97
CA TYR A 109 -20.35 -2.41 -2.95
C TYR A 109 -20.46 -1.73 -1.58
N LEU A 110 -20.01 -2.39 -0.50
CA LEU A 110 -19.85 -1.79 0.81
C LEU A 110 -18.47 -1.13 1.01
N ASN A 111 -17.74 -0.76 -0.06
CA ASN A 111 -16.51 0.03 0.04
C ASN A 111 -16.84 1.52 -0.07
N GLY A 112 -16.13 2.34 0.70
CA GLY A 112 -16.55 3.69 1.10
C GLY A 112 -16.49 3.88 2.61
N THR A 113 -17.29 4.78 3.18
CA THR A 113 -17.20 5.18 4.59
C THR A 113 -18.49 4.94 5.38
N LEU A 114 -18.36 4.72 6.69
CA LEU A 114 -19.42 4.82 7.68
C LEU A 114 -19.43 6.26 8.23
N SER A 115 -20.44 7.05 7.87
CA SER A 115 -20.65 8.39 8.42
C SER A 115 -21.44 8.32 9.74
N TYR A 116 -20.94 8.96 10.80
CA TYR A 116 -21.58 9.01 12.12
C TYR A 116 -22.45 10.25 12.30
N GLU A 117 -23.68 10.03 12.77
CA GLU A 117 -24.62 11.09 13.11
C GLU A 117 -25.05 11.02 14.58
N ALA A 118 -24.93 12.15 15.28
CA ALA A 118 -25.29 12.32 16.69
C ALA A 118 -26.80 12.55 16.88
N LYS A 119 -27.61 11.60 16.39
CA LYS A 119 -29.06 11.50 16.61
C LYS A 119 -29.36 11.00 18.04
N SER A 120 -30.63 11.12 18.48
CA SER A 120 -31.09 10.64 19.79
C SER A 120 -30.81 9.14 20.01
N THR A 121 -31.00 8.34 18.96
CA THR A 121 -30.32 7.06 18.76
C THR A 121 -29.20 7.29 17.74
N PRO A 122 -27.91 7.21 18.10
CA PRO A 122 -26.81 7.44 17.15
C PRO A 122 -26.86 6.48 15.96
N GLU A 123 -26.37 6.95 14.82
CA GLU A 123 -26.52 6.26 13.53
C GLU A 123 -25.19 6.21 12.74
N LEU A 124 -24.94 5.10 12.04
CA LEU A 124 -23.85 4.91 11.07
C LEU A 124 -24.42 4.65 9.68
N SER A 125 -24.23 5.58 8.75
CA SER A 125 -24.76 5.47 7.38
C SER A 125 -23.65 5.18 6.36
N VAL A 126 -23.82 4.16 5.52
CA VAL A 126 -22.83 3.72 4.52
C VAL A 126 -22.83 4.64 3.31
N GLN A 127 -21.79 5.46 3.20
CA GLN A 127 -21.47 6.30 2.04
C GLN A 127 -20.56 5.50 1.11
N ARG A 128 -21.16 4.85 0.10
CA ARG A 128 -20.46 3.99 -0.87
C ARG A 128 -19.64 4.80 -1.86
N MET A 129 -18.57 4.20 -2.37
CA MET A 129 -17.95 4.63 -3.62
C MET A 129 -18.59 3.88 -4.81
N TRP A 130 -18.79 4.58 -5.92
CA TRP A 130 -19.55 4.08 -7.06
C TRP A 130 -18.77 3.06 -7.89
N ILE A 131 -19.33 1.87 -8.12
CA ILE A 131 -18.75 0.84 -8.99
C ILE A 131 -19.74 0.48 -10.10
N ASN A 132 -19.48 0.97 -11.32
CA ASN A 132 -20.28 0.66 -12.50
C ASN A 132 -19.62 -0.45 -13.33
N SER A 133 -19.79 -1.70 -12.91
CA SER A 133 -19.37 -2.89 -13.66
C SER A 133 -20.54 -3.87 -13.74
N GLN A 134 -20.97 -4.18 -14.97
CA GLN A 134 -22.02 -5.16 -15.22
C GLN A 134 -21.55 -6.58 -14.87
N ASP A 135 -20.26 -6.88 -15.10
CA ASP A 135 -19.64 -8.15 -14.74
C ASP A 135 -19.70 -8.37 -13.23
N LEU A 136 -19.27 -7.37 -12.43
CA LEU A 136 -19.37 -7.40 -10.97
C LEU A 136 -20.83 -7.53 -10.49
N TYR A 137 -21.77 -6.88 -11.20
CA TYR A 137 -23.18 -6.95 -10.86
C TYR A 137 -23.72 -8.38 -11.04
N MET A 138 -23.39 -9.04 -12.16
CA MET A 138 -23.94 -10.36 -12.51
C MET A 138 -23.16 -11.55 -11.94
N GLN A 139 -21.87 -11.39 -11.62
CA GLN A 139 -21.03 -12.42 -11.00
C GLN A 139 -21.68 -12.99 -9.73
N GLY A 140 -21.80 -14.32 -9.63
CA GLY A 140 -22.39 -14.97 -8.45
C GLY A 140 -23.91 -15.14 -8.48
N LEU A 141 -24.63 -14.54 -9.44
CA LEU A 141 -26.11 -14.51 -9.41
C LEU A 141 -26.75 -15.87 -9.70
N TYR A 142 -26.22 -16.59 -10.69
CA TYR A 142 -26.72 -17.89 -11.16
C TYR A 142 -25.80 -19.06 -10.77
N ASP A 143 -24.72 -18.78 -10.05
CA ASP A 143 -23.91 -19.76 -9.34
C ASP A 143 -24.77 -20.45 -8.24
N ASP A 144 -24.30 -21.59 -7.71
CA ASP A 144 -25.01 -22.40 -6.72
C ASP A 144 -26.38 -22.93 -7.25
N ASP A 145 -27.40 -23.06 -6.40
CA ASP A 145 -28.75 -23.48 -6.77
C ASP A 145 -29.61 -22.27 -7.21
N GLU A 146 -30.19 -22.36 -8.42
CA GLU A 146 -31.02 -21.31 -9.03
C GLU A 146 -32.23 -20.89 -8.17
N ILE A 147 -32.71 -21.75 -7.26
CA ILE A 147 -33.77 -21.42 -6.30
C ILE A 147 -33.45 -20.15 -5.48
N TYR A 148 -32.16 -19.84 -5.34
CA TYR A 148 -31.67 -18.68 -4.60
C TYR A 148 -31.52 -17.41 -5.43
N ALA A 149 -31.64 -17.44 -6.76
CA ALA A 149 -31.36 -16.29 -7.63
C ALA A 149 -32.17 -15.02 -7.26
N TYR A 150 -33.45 -15.17 -6.88
CA TYR A 150 -34.27 -14.07 -6.38
C TYR A 150 -33.76 -13.52 -5.03
N MET A 151 -33.36 -14.38 -4.10
CA MET A 151 -32.83 -13.96 -2.81
C MET A 151 -31.45 -13.29 -2.95
N LYS A 152 -30.61 -13.82 -3.83
CA LYS A 152 -29.33 -13.22 -4.26
C LYS A 152 -29.55 -11.81 -4.83
N ASP A 153 -30.55 -11.61 -5.69
CA ASP A 153 -30.87 -10.28 -6.23
C ASP A 153 -31.29 -9.28 -5.14
N LEU A 154 -32.20 -9.65 -4.23
CA LEU A 154 -32.62 -8.77 -3.12
C LEU A 154 -31.44 -8.37 -2.21
N LEU A 155 -30.53 -9.31 -1.93
CA LEU A 155 -29.31 -9.04 -1.14
C LEU A 155 -28.33 -8.16 -1.92
N ARG A 156 -28.12 -8.43 -3.22
CA ARG A 156 -27.34 -7.58 -4.13
C ARG A 156 -27.90 -6.16 -4.22
N GLU A 157 -29.22 -5.98 -4.28
CA GLU A 157 -29.86 -4.67 -4.37
C GLU A 157 -29.66 -3.87 -3.07
N LEU A 158 -29.81 -4.51 -1.90
CA LEU A 158 -29.46 -3.91 -0.61
C LEU A 158 -27.98 -3.51 -0.55
N LEU A 159 -27.06 -4.40 -0.95
CA LEU A 159 -25.62 -4.12 -0.92
C LEU A 159 -25.23 -2.99 -1.88
N SER A 160 -25.81 -2.91 -3.08
CA SER A 160 -25.39 -1.99 -4.15
C SER A 160 -26.13 -0.66 -4.19
N ARG A 161 -27.45 -0.63 -3.92
CA ARG A 161 -28.31 0.52 -4.27
C ARG A 161 -29.09 1.13 -3.10
N LYS A 162 -29.52 0.35 -2.10
CA LYS A 162 -30.37 0.87 -1.00
C LYS A 162 -29.56 1.64 0.05
N GLU A 163 -30.21 2.54 0.77
CA GLU A 163 -29.63 3.16 1.96
C GLU A 163 -29.37 2.11 3.05
N ILE A 164 -28.21 2.22 3.71
CA ILE A 164 -27.83 1.39 4.86
C ILE A 164 -27.47 2.35 6.00
N ALA A 165 -28.35 2.43 7.00
CA ALA A 165 -28.24 3.30 8.16
C ALA A 165 -28.43 2.47 9.44
N LEU A 166 -27.33 2.09 10.09
CA LEU A 166 -27.35 1.23 11.28
C LEU A 166 -27.47 2.07 12.55
N LYS A 167 -28.41 1.71 13.42
CA LYS A 167 -28.67 2.39 14.70
C LYS A 167 -27.93 1.72 15.84
N LYS A 168 -27.40 2.50 16.79
CA LYS A 168 -26.61 1.95 17.91
C LYS A 168 -27.51 1.20 18.90
N ILE A 169 -27.10 -0.02 19.24
CA ILE A 169 -27.81 -0.92 20.17
C ILE A 169 -27.12 -0.95 21.54
N ASN A 170 -25.79 -0.97 21.57
CA ASN A 170 -25.00 -0.96 22.81
C ASN A 170 -23.60 -0.38 22.56
N ASN A 171 -22.81 -0.22 23.62
CA ASN A 171 -21.40 0.19 23.57
C ASN A 171 -20.45 -0.98 23.98
N THR A 172 -20.88 -2.23 23.77
CA THR A 172 -20.10 -3.41 24.12
C THR A 172 -19.14 -3.74 22.97
N PRO A 173 -17.82 -3.72 23.17
CA PRO A 173 -16.87 -4.01 22.10
C PRO A 173 -17.04 -5.45 21.60
N TRP A 174 -16.92 -5.63 20.28
CA TRP A 174 -16.69 -6.96 19.72
C TRP A 174 -15.37 -7.53 20.28
N GLN A 175 -15.41 -8.80 20.67
CA GLN A 175 -14.29 -9.55 21.23
C GLN A 175 -14.27 -10.94 20.58
N HIS A 176 -13.19 -11.27 19.87
CA HIS A 176 -13.03 -12.56 19.21
C HIS A 176 -11.55 -12.89 19.04
N LYS A 177 -11.20 -14.18 19.06
CA LYS A 177 -9.83 -14.67 18.80
C LYS A 177 -9.27 -14.16 17.46
N ASP A 178 -10.12 -14.05 16.46
CA ASP A 178 -9.75 -13.74 15.09
C ASP A 178 -9.48 -12.23 14.87
N ILE A 179 -9.66 -11.38 15.88
CA ILE A 179 -9.21 -9.97 15.89
C ILE A 179 -7.72 -9.86 15.54
N GLN A 180 -6.91 -10.85 15.91
CA GLN A 180 -5.48 -10.88 15.61
C GLN A 180 -5.20 -10.86 14.11
N ARG A 181 -5.86 -11.70 13.29
CA ARG A 181 -5.62 -11.75 11.83
C ARG A 181 -6.10 -10.50 11.08
N ILE A 182 -7.02 -9.72 11.66
CA ILE A 182 -7.50 -8.46 11.09
C ILE A 182 -6.45 -7.34 11.24
N LEU A 183 -5.58 -7.43 12.25
CA LEU A 183 -4.63 -6.37 12.63
C LEU A 183 -3.16 -6.76 12.42
N HIS A 184 -2.84 -8.05 12.40
CA HIS A 184 -1.50 -8.61 12.19
C HIS A 184 -1.45 -9.44 10.89
N PRO A 185 -1.49 -8.80 9.71
CA PRO A 185 -1.40 -9.49 8.42
C PRO A 185 -0.09 -10.26 8.23
N GLU A 186 0.95 -9.97 9.01
CA GLU A 186 2.18 -10.79 9.07
C GLU A 186 1.97 -12.24 9.54
N GLY A 187 0.84 -12.55 10.20
CA GLY A 187 0.51 -13.89 10.71
C GLY A 187 -0.56 -14.66 9.92
N ASP A 188 -1.15 -14.05 8.88
CA ASP A 188 -2.22 -14.62 8.06
C ASP A 188 -1.95 -14.30 6.57
N SER A 189 -2.93 -14.49 5.70
CA SER A 189 -2.86 -14.18 4.27
C SER A 189 -4.10 -13.43 3.78
N ILE A 190 -5.11 -13.29 4.65
CA ILE A 190 -6.33 -12.54 4.38
C ILE A 190 -6.02 -11.03 4.37
N TYR A 191 -5.97 -10.45 3.18
CA TYR A 191 -5.79 -9.01 3.02
C TYR A 191 -7.07 -8.24 3.39
N PHE A 192 -6.97 -7.25 4.28
CA PHE A 192 -8.10 -6.41 4.72
C PHE A 192 -8.00 -4.92 4.31
N GLY A 193 -6.95 -4.51 3.59
CA GLY A 193 -6.56 -3.09 3.45
C GLY A 193 -5.36 -2.68 4.30
N ILE A 194 -4.74 -3.64 4.99
CA ILE A 194 -3.57 -3.45 5.87
C ILE A 194 -2.41 -4.32 5.41
N TYR A 195 -1.21 -3.75 5.46
CA TYR A 195 0.03 -4.41 5.09
C TYR A 195 0.81 -4.91 6.31
N ASP A 196 1.60 -5.97 6.08
CA ASP A 196 2.66 -6.43 6.99
C ASP A 196 3.48 -5.26 7.55
N LYS A 197 3.77 -5.31 8.85
CA LYS A 197 4.67 -4.40 9.55
C LYS A 197 6.07 -4.38 8.92
N VAL A 198 6.60 -3.17 8.69
CA VAL A 198 7.99 -2.95 8.25
C VAL A 198 8.79 -2.25 9.34
N ASP A 199 9.98 -2.76 9.65
CA ASP A 199 10.87 -2.15 10.64
C ASP A 199 11.70 -1.03 9.99
N ILE A 200 11.79 0.11 10.69
CA ILE A 200 12.47 1.34 10.25
C ILE A 200 13.38 1.84 11.37
N TYR A 201 14.57 2.35 11.03
CA TYR A 201 15.53 2.88 12.00
C TYR A 201 15.51 4.41 12.10
N ASP A 202 15.08 5.08 11.04
CA ASP A 202 15.05 6.54 10.91
C ASP A 202 14.02 7.19 11.85
N SER A 203 14.27 8.44 12.26
CA SER A 203 13.32 9.27 13.02
C SER A 203 12.41 10.12 12.14
N ILE A 204 12.77 10.30 10.87
CA ILE A 204 11.99 11.00 9.85
C ILE A 204 12.18 10.24 8.54
N VAL A 205 11.10 9.94 7.83
CA VAL A 205 11.13 9.30 6.49
C VAL A 205 10.45 10.18 5.44
N PRO A 206 11.04 10.36 4.25
CA PRO A 206 10.31 10.97 3.14
C PRO A 206 9.22 10.02 2.61
N LEU A 207 7.98 10.51 2.64
CA LEU A 207 6.81 9.89 2.04
C LEU A 207 6.39 10.70 0.81
N SER A 208 6.24 10.08 -0.35
CA SER A 208 5.73 10.74 -1.57
C SER A 208 4.42 10.12 -2.05
N ILE A 209 3.40 10.96 -2.30
CA ILE A 209 2.16 10.55 -2.99
C ILE A 209 2.25 10.94 -4.48
N ARG A 210 1.86 10.02 -5.37
CA ARG A 210 1.79 10.20 -6.83
C ARG A 210 0.60 9.45 -7.45
N ASP A 211 0.26 9.88 -8.65
CA ASP A 211 -0.64 9.25 -9.60
C ASP A 211 0.26 8.55 -10.63
N GLU A 212 -0.01 7.27 -10.91
CA GLU A 212 0.89 6.43 -11.71
C GLU A 212 0.35 6.11 -13.11
N ASP A 213 -0.95 6.34 -13.38
CA ASP A 213 -1.63 5.91 -14.62
C ASP A 213 -2.34 7.04 -15.39
N ALA A 214 -3.14 7.91 -14.76
CA ALA A 214 -3.90 8.96 -15.48
C ALA A 214 -4.54 10.03 -14.58
N ILE A 215 -4.40 11.32 -14.97
CA ILE A 215 -5.06 12.47 -14.32
C ILE A 215 -6.58 12.46 -14.60
N ASP A 216 -7.32 11.66 -13.83
CA ASP A 216 -8.73 11.39 -14.10
C ASP A 216 -9.72 12.13 -13.15
N LYS A 217 -9.18 12.90 -12.19
CA LYS A 217 -9.84 13.54 -11.02
C LYS A 217 -9.92 12.69 -9.75
N ASP A 218 -9.06 11.69 -9.59
CA ASP A 218 -8.82 11.07 -8.30
C ASP A 218 -8.43 12.04 -7.18
N THR A 219 -8.93 11.75 -5.98
CA THR A 219 -8.72 12.51 -4.75
C THR A 219 -8.44 11.58 -3.58
N VAL A 220 -7.54 12.00 -2.69
CA VAL A 220 -7.13 11.23 -1.52
C VAL A 220 -6.97 12.07 -0.25
N THR A 221 -7.16 11.41 0.89
CA THR A 221 -6.83 11.91 2.22
C THR A 221 -5.71 11.04 2.82
N LEU A 222 -4.60 11.64 3.25
CA LEU A 222 -3.49 10.96 3.95
C LEU A 222 -3.54 11.26 5.45
N LEU A 223 -3.48 10.22 6.27
CA LEU A 223 -3.31 10.30 7.72
C LEU A 223 -1.98 9.67 8.18
N HIS A 224 -1.47 10.19 9.29
CA HIS A 224 -0.39 9.60 10.09
C HIS A 224 -0.75 9.67 11.58
N ASN A 225 -0.72 8.53 12.28
CA ASN A 225 -1.09 8.41 13.71
C ASN A 225 -2.45 9.08 14.03
N GLY A 226 -3.41 9.02 13.09
CA GLY A 226 -4.75 9.62 13.19
C GLY A 226 -4.82 11.11 12.83
N LYS A 227 -3.69 11.80 12.62
CA LYS A 227 -3.61 13.19 12.17
C LYS A 227 -3.66 13.27 10.65
N VAL A 228 -4.52 14.12 10.12
CA VAL A 228 -4.61 14.42 8.68
C VAL A 228 -3.39 15.23 8.23
N LEU A 229 -2.73 14.77 7.16
CA LEU A 229 -1.62 15.43 6.47
C LEU A 229 -2.03 16.01 5.10
N LEU A 230 -3.05 15.40 4.49
CA LEU A 230 -3.65 15.79 3.21
C LEU A 230 -5.13 15.42 3.26
N ASP A 231 -6.04 16.27 2.80
CA ASP A 231 -7.48 15.97 2.78
C ASP A 231 -8.10 16.23 1.39
N LYS A 232 -8.82 15.24 0.85
CA LYS A 232 -9.56 15.30 -0.43
C LYS A 232 -8.80 15.94 -1.58
N ALA A 233 -7.49 15.77 -1.61
CA ALA A 233 -6.64 16.50 -2.53
C ALA A 233 -6.45 15.70 -3.81
N TYR A 234 -6.50 16.39 -4.95
CA TYR A 234 -6.06 15.83 -6.22
C TYR A 234 -4.59 15.40 -6.15
N ILE A 235 -4.32 14.27 -6.79
CA ILE A 235 -2.98 13.79 -7.10
C ILE A 235 -2.64 14.20 -8.55
N ASN A 236 -1.34 14.18 -8.87
CA ASN A 236 -0.78 14.42 -10.18
C ASN A 236 0.62 13.80 -10.28
N GLU A 237 1.17 13.75 -11.50
CA GLU A 237 2.46 13.16 -11.83
C GLU A 237 3.66 13.75 -11.03
N THR A 238 3.64 15.06 -10.76
CA THR A 238 4.70 15.71 -9.99
C THR A 238 4.73 15.19 -8.54
N GLY A 239 3.55 15.02 -7.96
CA GLY A 239 3.33 14.44 -6.63
C GLY A 239 3.61 15.41 -5.48
N LYS A 240 3.40 14.91 -4.26
CA LYS A 240 3.64 15.65 -3.01
C LYS A 240 4.55 14.85 -2.10
N VAL A 241 5.60 15.48 -1.58
CA VAL A 241 6.57 14.86 -0.65
C VAL A 241 6.40 15.45 0.74
N PHE A 242 6.25 14.58 1.73
CA PHE A 242 6.12 14.90 3.15
C PHE A 242 7.34 14.35 3.88
N GLN A 243 7.92 15.13 4.79
CA GLN A 243 8.90 14.61 5.77
C GLN A 243 8.12 14.11 6.98
N LEU A 244 8.03 12.79 7.12
CA LEU A 244 7.17 12.13 8.09
C LEU A 244 7.97 11.79 9.37
N PRO A 245 7.80 12.52 10.48
CA PRO A 245 8.42 12.14 11.75
C PRO A 245 7.79 10.84 12.26
N LEU A 246 8.60 9.97 12.85
CA LEU A 246 8.17 8.67 13.35
C LEU A 246 8.41 8.57 14.86
N ASP A 247 7.31 8.35 15.60
CA ASP A 247 7.34 8.00 17.02
C ASP A 247 8.03 6.64 17.23
N THR A 248 8.54 6.34 18.43
CA THR A 248 9.10 5.02 18.73
C THR A 248 8.01 3.94 18.74
N GLY A 249 8.20 2.84 18.01
CA GLY A 249 7.20 1.78 17.84
C GLY A 249 6.35 1.96 16.57
N ILE A 250 5.12 1.43 16.60
CA ILE A 250 4.24 1.42 15.43
C ILE A 250 3.71 2.82 15.13
N ASN A 251 4.01 3.30 13.92
CA ASN A 251 3.35 4.44 13.30
C ASN A 251 2.38 3.93 12.25
N ILE A 252 1.14 4.41 12.28
CA ILE A 252 0.11 4.06 11.31
C ILE A 252 0.02 5.17 10.27
N VAL A 253 0.29 4.81 9.01
CA VAL A 253 0.04 5.69 7.86
C VAL A 253 -1.13 5.11 7.09
N THR A 254 -2.14 5.94 6.81
CA THR A 254 -3.34 5.52 6.07
C THR A 254 -3.59 6.47 4.91
N LEU A 255 -3.56 5.95 3.69
CA LEU A 255 -4.06 6.66 2.51
C LEU A 255 -5.49 6.20 2.25
N PHE A 256 -6.43 7.14 2.15
CA PHE A 256 -7.82 6.88 1.75
C PHE A 256 -8.05 7.34 0.33
N ALA A 257 -8.73 6.51 -0.47
CA ALA A 257 -9.40 6.93 -1.69
C ALA A 257 -10.70 7.66 -1.30
N ASP A 258 -10.90 8.88 -1.76
CA ASP A 258 -12.17 9.62 -1.58
C ASP A 258 -13.14 9.40 -2.74
N ASN A 259 -12.63 8.90 -3.87
CA ASN A 259 -13.34 8.43 -5.05
C ASN A 259 -12.51 7.34 -5.76
N TYR A 260 -13.08 6.75 -6.81
CA TYR A 260 -12.33 5.95 -7.80
C TYR A 260 -12.26 6.71 -9.13
N GLY A 261 -11.90 7.99 -9.06
CA GLY A 261 -11.74 8.86 -10.20
C GLY A 261 -12.96 8.94 -11.14
N ARG A 262 -12.66 8.90 -12.43
CA ARG A 262 -13.55 8.64 -13.57
C ARG A 262 -13.40 7.21 -14.10
N LEU A 263 -12.21 6.60 -13.99
CA LEU A 263 -11.85 5.30 -14.54
C LEU A 263 -11.35 4.39 -13.41
N PRO A 264 -12.25 3.70 -12.68
CA PRO A 264 -11.89 3.01 -11.45
C PRO A 264 -10.87 1.86 -11.67
N PRO A 265 -9.96 1.58 -10.72
CA PRO A 265 -9.89 2.09 -9.35
C PRO A 265 -9.30 3.51 -9.24
N ASN A 266 -9.12 3.98 -8.01
CA ASN A 266 -8.21 5.09 -7.73
C ASN A 266 -6.78 4.72 -8.20
N THR A 267 -6.03 5.65 -8.80
CA THR A 267 -4.64 5.48 -9.28
C THR A 267 -3.58 5.93 -8.28
N GLY A 268 -4.01 6.33 -7.07
CA GLY A 268 -3.15 6.91 -6.06
C GLY A 268 -2.20 5.91 -5.42
N ALA A 269 -0.91 6.24 -5.43
CA ALA A 269 0.12 5.51 -4.73
C ALA A 269 0.81 6.39 -3.68
N PHE A 270 1.20 5.81 -2.55
CA PHE A 270 2.19 6.41 -1.66
C PHE A 270 3.43 5.53 -1.49
N ARG A 271 4.59 6.19 -1.45
CA ARG A 271 5.91 5.55 -1.39
C ARG A 271 6.67 6.10 -0.19
N VAL A 272 7.23 5.22 0.63
CA VAL A 272 8.07 5.57 1.79
C VAL A 272 9.49 5.12 1.49
N LYS A 273 10.49 5.99 1.69
CA LYS A 273 11.91 5.62 1.63
C LYS A 273 12.54 5.71 3.01
N SER A 274 13.33 4.71 3.36
CA SER A 274 13.96 4.49 4.67
C SER A 274 15.37 3.95 4.47
N SER A 275 16.21 4.03 5.51
CA SER A 275 17.47 3.28 5.61
C SER A 275 17.29 1.75 5.53
N THR A 276 16.06 1.25 5.65
CA THR A 276 15.67 -0.18 5.49
C THR A 276 15.08 -0.53 4.12
N GLY A 277 14.93 0.44 3.21
CA GLY A 277 14.46 0.21 1.84
C GLY A 277 13.40 1.19 1.35
N GLY A 278 12.83 0.87 0.19
CA GLY A 278 11.70 1.59 -0.40
C GLY A 278 10.44 0.74 -0.37
N TYR A 279 9.36 1.27 0.21
CA TYR A 279 8.05 0.64 0.31
C TYR A 279 7.03 1.40 -0.54
N ILE A 280 6.13 0.67 -1.21
CA ILE A 280 5.11 1.22 -2.12
C ILE A 280 3.76 0.63 -1.72
N TYR A 281 2.72 1.48 -1.71
CA TYR A 281 1.35 1.14 -1.38
C TYR A 281 0.45 1.84 -2.40
N ASP A 282 -0.23 1.06 -3.26
CA ASP A 282 -0.75 1.54 -4.54
C ASP A 282 -2.20 1.09 -4.76
N PHE A 283 -3.13 1.96 -5.13
CA PHE A 283 -4.53 1.53 -5.37
C PHE A 283 -4.75 0.79 -6.70
N THR A 284 -3.80 0.85 -7.64
CA THR A 284 -3.86 0.14 -8.93
C THR A 284 -3.63 -1.38 -8.77
N ASP A 285 -2.84 -1.78 -7.75
CA ASP A 285 -2.55 -3.16 -7.35
C ASP A 285 -3.83 -4.01 -7.36
N ARG A 286 -3.75 -5.23 -7.89
CA ARG A 286 -4.91 -6.13 -8.00
C ARG A 286 -5.55 -6.48 -6.63
N PRO A 287 -4.79 -6.67 -5.53
CA PRO A 287 -5.34 -6.76 -4.17
C PRO A 287 -5.99 -5.48 -3.63
N ASN A 288 -5.76 -4.32 -4.24
CA ASN A 288 -6.14 -3.00 -3.74
C ASN A 288 -7.19 -2.28 -4.59
N ARG A 289 -7.42 -2.71 -5.82
CA ARG A 289 -8.52 -2.24 -6.69
C ARG A 289 -9.85 -2.17 -5.92
N TYR A 290 -10.54 -1.03 -6.00
CA TYR A 290 -11.75 -0.72 -5.21
C TYR A 290 -11.57 -0.71 -3.68
N ALA A 291 -10.35 -0.52 -3.14
CA ALA A 291 -10.18 -0.32 -1.69
C ALA A 291 -10.53 1.12 -1.27
N THR A 292 -11.14 1.26 -0.08
CA THR A 292 -11.33 2.57 0.56
C THR A 292 -10.01 3.16 1.08
N PHE A 293 -9.10 2.29 1.53
CA PHE A 293 -7.85 2.73 2.15
C PHE A 293 -6.75 1.68 2.02
N LEU A 294 -5.51 2.14 2.17
CA LEU A 294 -4.30 1.34 2.37
C LEU A 294 -3.65 1.75 3.70
N VAL A 295 -3.36 0.79 4.57
CA VAL A 295 -2.67 1.01 5.85
C VAL A 295 -1.27 0.42 5.82
N ALA A 296 -0.26 1.29 6.01
CA ALA A 296 1.12 0.90 6.27
C ALA A 296 1.44 0.98 7.77
N GLN A 297 2.13 -0.04 8.26
CA GLN A 297 2.56 -0.17 9.65
C GLN A 297 4.07 0.04 9.74
N LEU A 298 4.49 1.27 10.04
CA LEU A 298 5.90 1.67 10.09
C LEU A 298 6.43 1.54 11.52
N ASN A 299 7.09 0.41 11.83
CA ASN A 299 7.62 0.12 13.16
C ASN A 299 9.00 0.74 13.35
N ARG A 300 9.07 1.91 14.00
CA ARG A 300 10.34 2.53 14.30
C ARG A 300 11.01 1.83 15.49
N VAL A 301 12.13 1.17 15.22
CA VAL A 301 13.00 0.55 16.22
C VAL A 301 14.26 1.38 16.38
N PRO A 302 14.41 2.22 17.42
CA PRO A 302 15.61 3.03 17.59
C PRO A 302 16.85 2.14 17.75
N ARG A 303 17.80 2.22 16.81
CA ARG A 303 19.12 1.62 17.00
C ARG A 303 19.78 2.27 18.23
N LYS A 304 20.43 1.47 19.08
CA LYS A 304 21.38 2.03 20.06
C LYS A 304 22.44 2.82 19.27
N PRO A 305 22.86 4.01 19.72
CA PRO A 305 23.97 4.70 19.10
C PRO A 305 25.19 3.78 19.15
N VAL A 306 25.82 3.53 17.99
CA VAL A 306 27.11 2.87 17.95
C VAL A 306 28.11 3.84 18.59
N ILE A 307 28.57 3.52 19.79
CA ILE A 307 29.62 4.29 20.46
C ILE A 307 30.93 3.97 19.73
N ASP A 308 31.19 4.74 18.68
CA ASP A 308 32.41 4.66 17.90
C ASP A 308 33.59 4.92 18.84
N SER A 309 34.30 3.86 19.21
CA SER A 309 35.32 3.89 20.27
C SER A 309 36.65 4.50 19.80
N ALA A 310 36.55 5.34 18.76
CA ALA A 310 37.60 6.05 18.06
C ALA A 310 37.35 7.59 18.04
N ALA A 311 36.22 8.08 18.55
CA ALA A 311 35.98 9.52 18.72
C ALA A 311 36.98 10.12 19.73
N GLN A 312 37.93 10.91 19.24
CA GLN A 312 39.09 11.37 20.00
C GLN A 312 38.71 12.31 21.16
N LYS A 313 39.41 12.19 22.29
CA LYS A 313 39.51 13.26 23.30
C LYS A 313 40.34 14.42 22.73
N VAL A 314 39.70 15.33 21.98
CA VAL A 314 40.30 16.62 21.63
C VAL A 314 40.24 17.52 22.86
N ASN A 315 41.38 17.69 23.53
CA ASN A 315 41.50 18.59 24.69
C ASN A 315 41.45 20.06 24.25
N LEU A 316 40.24 20.63 24.21
CA LEU A 316 40.01 22.08 24.17
C LEU A 316 40.38 22.73 25.51
N ASN A 317 41.68 22.80 25.81
CA ASN A 317 42.24 23.54 26.95
C ASN A 317 43.76 23.77 26.80
N LYS A 318 44.16 24.53 25.78
CA LYS A 318 45.50 25.17 25.68
C LYS A 318 45.60 26.20 24.53
N LEU A 319 45.06 27.40 24.75
CA LEU A 319 45.41 28.64 24.02
C LEU A 319 44.72 29.83 24.72
N SER A 320 45.25 30.22 25.87
CA SER A 320 44.74 31.29 26.73
C SER A 320 45.89 32.03 27.43
N ALA A 321 46.89 32.41 26.64
CA ALA A 321 47.91 33.40 26.94
C ALA A 321 48.14 34.22 25.67
N ASP A 322 48.43 35.52 25.83
CA ASP A 322 48.67 36.53 24.77
C ASP A 322 47.49 36.70 23.77
N VAL A 323 46.81 37.86 23.66
CA VAL A 323 47.23 39.26 23.86
C VAL A 323 46.06 40.11 24.40
N LYS A 324 46.35 41.13 25.23
CA LYS A 324 45.47 42.27 25.50
C LYS A 324 45.97 43.52 24.76
N GLN A 325 45.21 44.05 23.80
CA GLN A 325 45.08 45.49 23.44
C GLN A 325 44.29 45.65 22.13
N GLY A 326 43.76 46.85 21.87
CA GLY A 326 43.17 47.25 20.58
C GLY A 326 41.68 47.57 20.65
N THR A 327 41.33 48.81 20.29
CA THR A 327 39.95 49.33 20.22
C THR A 327 39.50 49.54 18.77
N SER A 328 38.17 49.57 18.59
CA SER A 328 37.42 50.31 17.56
C SER A 328 36.98 49.61 16.26
N ASN A 329 35.69 49.83 15.95
CA ASN A 329 35.01 49.93 14.63
C ASN A 329 34.95 48.74 13.63
N THR A 330 33.70 48.27 13.40
CA THR A 330 32.99 47.99 12.12
C THR A 330 33.72 47.30 10.95
N VAL A 331 33.13 46.34 10.23
CA VAL A 331 31.91 46.49 9.40
C VAL A 331 31.06 45.18 9.31
N SER A 332 29.82 45.33 8.86
CA SER A 332 28.70 44.37 8.79
C SER A 332 28.81 43.17 7.82
N VAL A 333 28.04 42.12 8.12
CA VAL A 333 27.39 41.23 7.13
C VAL A 333 25.89 41.17 7.44
N ASN A 334 25.03 41.16 6.42
CA ASN A 334 23.58 41.32 6.56
C ASN A 334 22.82 40.00 6.76
N THR A 335 21.69 40.07 7.49
CA THR A 335 20.72 38.98 7.62
C THR A 335 19.30 39.51 7.44
N THR A 336 18.59 39.07 6.40
CA THR A 336 17.17 39.40 6.17
C THR A 336 16.40 38.18 5.69
N GLY A 337 15.87 37.40 6.63
CA GLY A 337 14.74 36.51 6.39
C GLY A 337 13.45 37.24 6.75
N ASN A 338 12.34 36.99 6.04
CA ASN A 338 11.08 37.68 6.32
C ASN A 338 9.90 36.68 6.39
N ARG A 339 9.13 36.75 7.48
CA ARG A 339 7.88 36.01 7.71
C ARG A 339 6.79 37.05 8.01
N PRO A 340 5.65 37.04 7.32
CA PRO A 340 4.57 37.97 7.61
C PRO A 340 3.73 37.54 8.82
N SER A 341 3.30 38.53 9.62
CA SER A 341 2.23 38.45 10.61
C SER A 341 1.43 39.75 10.56
N ILE A 342 0.13 39.70 10.89
CA ILE A 342 -0.86 40.75 10.63
C ILE A 342 -1.40 41.30 11.97
N ILE A 343 -1.91 42.55 12.01
CA ILE A 343 -3.17 43.00 12.66
C ILE A 343 -3.20 44.54 12.83
N ASN A 344 -4.05 45.25 12.05
CA ASN A 344 -5.15 46.11 12.54
C ASN A 344 -5.85 46.91 11.43
N GLY A 345 -7.17 46.71 11.31
CA GLY A 345 -8.21 47.61 10.76
C GLY A 345 -7.94 48.64 9.62
N LYS A 346 -8.63 48.38 8.49
CA LYS A 346 -9.42 49.35 7.68
C LYS A 346 -8.84 49.95 6.36
N VAL A 347 -9.11 49.24 5.25
CA VAL A 347 -9.66 49.68 3.92
C VAL A 347 -8.97 50.81 3.11
N VAL A 348 -9.14 50.73 1.76
CA VAL A 348 -8.80 51.69 0.67
C VAL A 348 -7.41 51.46 0.04
N SER A 349 -7.15 51.49 -1.28
CA SER A 349 -7.89 51.22 -2.55
C SER A 349 -7.42 52.17 -3.67
N THR A 350 -6.80 51.62 -4.73
CA THR A 350 -6.72 52.13 -6.12
C THR A 350 -6.33 50.90 -6.99
N GLN A 351 -7.04 50.48 -8.05
CA GLN A 351 -7.25 51.12 -9.36
C GLN A 351 -5.92 51.49 -10.05
N GLU A 352 -5.45 50.71 -11.03
CA GLU A 352 -5.70 50.82 -12.50
C GLU A 352 -4.39 51.26 -13.21
N THR A 353 -4.18 51.14 -14.53
CA THR A 353 -5.09 50.87 -15.66
C THR A 353 -4.43 50.00 -16.76
N THR A 354 -5.27 49.36 -17.59
CA THR A 354 -5.11 48.86 -19.00
C THR A 354 -3.80 49.12 -19.76
N THR A 355 -3.32 48.21 -20.63
CA THR A 355 -3.95 47.76 -21.91
C THR A 355 -4.07 46.23 -22.03
N GLY A 356 -4.90 45.60 -22.89
CA GLY A 356 -5.65 46.04 -24.08
C GLY A 356 -4.90 45.66 -25.37
N THR A 357 -5.44 44.95 -26.38
CA THR A 357 -6.78 44.36 -26.65
C THR A 357 -6.59 43.34 -27.82
N ALA A 358 -7.47 42.44 -28.30
CA ALA A 358 -8.91 42.21 -28.12
C ALA A 358 -9.37 40.74 -28.45
N THR A 359 -10.69 40.62 -28.69
CA THR A 359 -11.58 39.56 -29.24
C THR A 359 -11.14 38.79 -30.51
N GLY A 360 -11.71 37.62 -30.85
CA GLY A 360 -12.75 36.81 -30.17
C GLY A 360 -13.45 35.76 -31.07
N GLN A 361 -14.42 35.03 -30.48
CA GLN A 361 -15.62 34.30 -31.02
C GLN A 361 -15.80 34.00 -32.54
N GLN A 362 -16.45 32.92 -33.01
CA GLN A 362 -17.06 31.69 -32.43
C GLN A 362 -17.63 30.81 -33.60
N SER A 363 -18.12 29.59 -33.29
CA SER A 363 -19.06 28.76 -34.08
C SER A 363 -18.50 27.75 -35.11
N ALA A 364 -19.29 26.70 -35.37
CA ALA A 364 -18.95 25.51 -36.15
C ALA A 364 -19.73 25.44 -37.49
N VAL A 365 -19.40 24.48 -38.38
CA VAL A 365 -20.33 23.56 -39.11
C VAL A 365 -19.62 22.74 -40.23
N THR A 366 -19.99 21.45 -40.31
CA THR A 366 -19.77 20.36 -41.32
C THR A 366 -18.89 20.49 -42.60
N GLY A 367 -18.11 19.42 -42.87
CA GLY A 367 -18.44 18.44 -43.93
C GLY A 367 -17.54 18.30 -45.18
N ILE A 368 -17.59 17.10 -45.81
CA ILE A 368 -17.19 16.75 -47.20
C ILE A 368 -15.66 16.73 -47.50
N ASP A 369 -15.04 15.71 -48.12
CA ASP A 369 -15.43 14.31 -48.43
C ASP A 369 -14.22 13.40 -48.78
N ASP A 370 -14.52 12.14 -49.16
CA ASP A 370 -13.78 11.22 -50.06
C ASP A 370 -12.68 10.23 -49.56
N ASN A 371 -13.10 8.97 -49.47
CA ASN A 371 -12.55 7.75 -50.11
C ASN A 371 -11.03 7.60 -50.41
N GLN A 372 -10.47 6.45 -49.98
CA GLN A 372 -9.97 5.43 -50.94
C GLN A 372 -9.84 4.02 -50.33
N SER A 373 -9.54 3.01 -51.17
CA SER A 373 -9.87 1.60 -50.94
C SER A 373 -8.80 0.57 -51.33
N GLY A 374 -8.64 -0.47 -50.51
CA GLY A 374 -8.38 -1.86 -50.95
C GLY A 374 -6.96 -2.30 -51.35
N GLY A 375 -6.70 -3.63 -51.26
CA GLY A 375 -5.48 -4.33 -51.72
C GLY A 375 -4.25 -4.13 -50.81
N SER A 376 -3.61 -5.12 -50.16
CA SER A 376 -3.31 -6.53 -50.47
C SER A 376 -2.42 -6.76 -51.71
N THR A 377 -1.13 -7.06 -51.50
CA THR A 377 -0.53 -8.40 -51.77
C THR A 377 0.96 -8.52 -51.34
N ALA A 378 1.32 -9.74 -50.92
CA ALA A 378 2.59 -10.49 -51.05
C ALA A 378 4.00 -9.82 -51.09
N GLU A 379 4.84 -10.30 -50.15
CA GLU A 379 6.18 -10.90 -50.29
C GLU A 379 6.96 -10.87 -51.62
N ILE A 380 8.29 -10.69 -51.52
CA ILE A 380 9.43 -11.56 -51.99
C ILE A 380 10.73 -10.76 -51.70
N THR A 381 11.76 -11.15 -50.93
CA THR A 381 12.53 -12.41 -50.67
C THR A 381 13.86 -12.48 -51.45
N ALA A 382 14.99 -12.54 -50.69
CA ALA A 382 16.38 -12.86 -51.12
C ALA A 382 17.11 -11.82 -52.03
N THR A 383 18.44 -11.81 -52.23
CA THR A 383 19.52 -12.75 -51.79
C THR A 383 20.85 -12.00 -51.49
N GLN A 384 21.86 -12.71 -50.97
CA GLN A 384 23.23 -12.24 -50.66
C GLN A 384 24.11 -11.95 -51.89
N HIS A 385 25.22 -11.21 -51.71
CA HIS A 385 26.58 -11.62 -52.14
C HIS A 385 27.68 -10.68 -51.62
N GLY A 386 28.91 -11.21 -51.40
CA GLY A 386 30.15 -10.41 -51.46
C GLY A 386 31.11 -10.46 -50.26
N ASP A 387 32.07 -11.39 -50.27
CA ASP A 387 33.32 -11.30 -49.48
C ASP A 387 34.38 -10.47 -50.22
N ILE A 388 35.30 -9.83 -49.46
CA ILE A 388 36.77 -9.98 -49.52
C ILE A 388 37.46 -8.91 -48.65
N SER A 389 38.67 -9.21 -48.18
CA SER A 389 39.35 -8.54 -47.07
C SER A 389 40.42 -7.51 -47.47
N THR A 390 40.64 -6.57 -46.53
CA THR A 390 41.94 -6.02 -46.04
C THR A 390 42.05 -4.50 -46.02
N LEU A 391 42.41 -3.96 -44.85
CA LEU A 391 43.45 -2.94 -44.66
C LEU A 391 43.81 -2.84 -43.16
N LYS A 392 45.06 -2.48 -42.82
CA LYS A 392 45.53 -2.37 -41.43
C LYS A 392 45.44 -0.93 -40.92
N GLY A 393 44.90 -0.75 -39.72
CA GLY A 393 45.01 0.51 -38.96
C GLY A 393 44.97 0.25 -37.45
N ARG A 394 46.08 0.47 -36.74
CA ARG A 394 46.07 0.61 -35.27
C ARG A 394 45.59 2.02 -34.93
N HIS A 395 44.80 2.18 -33.86
CA HIS A 395 45.06 3.14 -32.78
C HIS A 395 44.24 2.79 -31.52
N SER A 396 44.72 3.30 -30.38
CA SER A 396 44.20 3.20 -29.01
C SER A 396 42.67 3.14 -28.81
N GLY A 397 42.20 2.24 -27.94
CA GLY A 397 40.82 2.22 -27.42
C GLY A 397 40.70 2.67 -25.94
N PRO A 398 39.48 2.99 -25.45
CA PRO A 398 39.18 3.18 -24.02
C PRO A 398 39.08 1.84 -23.25
N PRO A 399 39.04 1.84 -21.90
CA PRO A 399 39.09 0.62 -21.09
C PRO A 399 37.80 -0.20 -21.13
N GLY A 400 37.95 -1.53 -21.17
CA GLY A 400 36.83 -2.49 -21.25
C GLY A 400 36.18 -2.80 -19.91
N TRP A 401 34.85 -2.87 -19.91
CA TRP A 401 34.02 -3.31 -18.78
C TRP A 401 33.90 -4.84 -18.72
N ASP A 402 35.04 -5.53 -18.68
CA ASP A 402 35.12 -6.96 -19.00
C ASP A 402 35.60 -7.81 -17.81
N THR A 403 34.84 -7.82 -16.70
CA THR A 403 34.99 -8.85 -15.66
C THR A 403 33.74 -9.15 -14.81
N VAL A 404 32.53 -8.90 -15.30
CA VAL A 404 31.38 -9.71 -14.83
C VAL A 404 31.43 -11.01 -15.60
N LYS A 405 31.80 -12.12 -14.93
CA LYS A 405 31.72 -13.45 -15.55
C LYS A 405 30.25 -13.69 -15.92
N PRO A 406 29.92 -14.02 -17.19
CA PRO A 406 28.59 -14.56 -17.46
C PRO A 406 28.45 -15.85 -16.67
N VAL A 407 27.58 -15.82 -15.66
CA VAL A 407 27.14 -17.06 -14.99
C VAL A 407 26.65 -17.98 -16.10
N LEU A 408 27.20 -19.20 -16.15
CA LEU A 408 26.78 -20.22 -17.11
C LEU A 408 25.32 -20.60 -16.84
N LEU A 409 24.41 -19.85 -17.44
CA LEU A 409 23.00 -20.20 -17.57
C LEU A 409 22.95 -21.57 -18.22
N LYS A 410 22.64 -22.60 -17.42
CA LYS A 410 22.41 -23.94 -17.94
C LYS A 410 21.35 -23.84 -19.04
N HIS A 411 21.56 -24.54 -20.15
CA HIS A 411 20.57 -24.61 -21.22
C HIS A 411 19.21 -24.99 -20.63
N ILE A 412 18.22 -24.11 -20.75
CA ILE A 412 16.91 -24.30 -20.14
C ILE A 412 16.12 -25.24 -21.05
N ASP A 413 16.29 -26.54 -20.84
CA ASP A 413 15.47 -27.57 -21.47
C ASP A 413 14.10 -27.64 -20.78
N ASP A 414 13.32 -26.58 -20.98
CA ASP A 414 11.90 -26.49 -20.64
C ASP A 414 11.20 -25.78 -21.80
N LYS A 415 10.49 -26.54 -22.62
CA LYS A 415 9.69 -26.03 -23.74
C LYS A 415 8.75 -24.90 -23.31
N ARG A 416 8.26 -24.94 -22.06
CA ARG A 416 7.37 -23.91 -21.53
C ARG A 416 8.10 -22.59 -21.31
N ILE A 417 9.42 -22.55 -21.25
CA ILE A 417 10.24 -21.33 -21.14
C ILE A 417 10.81 -20.91 -22.51
N THR A 418 11.13 -21.84 -23.41
CA THR A 418 11.67 -21.52 -24.74
C THR A 418 10.60 -21.18 -25.78
N GLU A 419 9.42 -21.80 -25.70
CA GLU A 419 8.31 -21.63 -26.68
C GLU A 419 7.28 -20.56 -26.25
N ARG A 420 7.28 -20.13 -24.98
CA ARG A 420 6.36 -19.10 -24.44
C ARG A 420 7.03 -17.73 -24.29
N ARG A 421 6.24 -16.66 -24.34
CA ARG A 421 6.71 -15.30 -24.07
C ARG A 421 7.10 -15.15 -22.59
N ASN A 422 8.37 -14.87 -22.30
CA ASN A 422 8.83 -14.52 -20.96
C ASN A 422 8.69 -13.00 -20.74
N SER A 423 7.58 -12.56 -20.15
CA SER A 423 7.34 -11.13 -19.90
C SER A 423 7.99 -10.69 -18.59
N LEU A 424 8.98 -9.78 -18.68
CA LEU A 424 9.61 -9.12 -17.55
C LEU A 424 8.57 -8.27 -16.79
N LEU A 425 8.43 -8.47 -15.48
CA LEU A 425 7.40 -7.81 -14.67
C LEU A 425 7.80 -6.42 -14.17
N GLU A 426 9.06 -6.20 -13.83
CA GLU A 426 9.56 -4.93 -13.29
C GLU A 426 10.94 -4.58 -13.87
N LYS A 427 11.38 -3.32 -13.71
CA LYS A 427 12.81 -2.99 -13.83
C LYS A 427 13.59 -3.68 -12.71
N THR A 428 14.84 -4.02 -13.00
CA THR A 428 15.79 -4.66 -12.10
C THR A 428 15.81 -4.01 -10.71
N PHE A 429 15.89 -4.83 -9.66
CA PHE A 429 16.17 -4.36 -8.31
C PHE A 429 17.39 -5.07 -7.71
N GLU A 430 18.10 -4.34 -6.88
CA GLU A 430 19.31 -4.79 -6.18
C GLU A 430 18.95 -5.39 -4.81
N VAL A 431 19.71 -6.40 -4.40
CA VAL A 431 19.69 -6.99 -3.06
C VAL A 431 21.10 -7.19 -2.53
N ASP A 432 21.23 -7.15 -1.21
CA ASP A 432 22.48 -7.12 -0.47
C ASP A 432 22.68 -8.36 0.44
N GLU A 433 21.85 -9.39 0.25
CA GLU A 433 21.84 -10.68 0.95
C GLU A 433 21.67 -11.82 -0.07
N ALA A 434 22.50 -12.87 0.02
CA ALA A 434 22.45 -14.01 -0.91
C ALA A 434 21.20 -14.88 -0.73
N GLU A 435 20.71 -15.03 0.51
CA GLU A 435 19.54 -15.83 0.81
C GLU A 435 18.28 -14.95 0.83
N ILE A 436 17.35 -15.25 -0.07
CA ILE A 436 16.07 -14.55 -0.15
C ILE A 436 14.92 -15.55 0.07
N MET A 437 13.80 -15.04 0.58
CA MET A 437 12.56 -15.80 0.72
C MET A 437 11.51 -15.24 -0.25
N LEU A 438 10.88 -16.16 -0.99
CA LEU A 438 9.78 -15.91 -1.90
C LEU A 438 8.50 -16.34 -1.16
N GLU A 439 7.58 -15.42 -0.90
CA GLU A 439 6.26 -15.74 -0.32
C GLU A 439 5.19 -15.62 -1.42
N LEU A 440 4.44 -16.69 -1.68
CA LEU A 440 3.43 -16.74 -2.74
C LEU A 440 2.04 -17.00 -2.18
N TRP A 441 1.03 -16.26 -2.64
CA TRP A 441 -0.38 -16.57 -2.42
C TRP A 441 -1.29 -16.15 -3.58
N ASP A 442 -2.44 -16.80 -3.67
CA ASP A 442 -3.57 -16.43 -4.51
C ASP A 442 -4.29 -15.18 -3.96
N ASP A 443 -4.71 -14.26 -4.82
CA ASP A 443 -5.46 -13.05 -4.42
C ASP A 443 -6.97 -13.08 -4.78
N ALA A 444 -7.50 -14.21 -5.26
CA ALA A 444 -8.86 -14.36 -5.78
C ALA A 444 -9.59 -15.66 -5.37
N ALA A 445 -9.24 -16.83 -5.92
CA ALA A 445 -9.88 -18.13 -5.69
C ALA A 445 -8.87 -19.30 -5.79
N GLU A 446 -8.87 -20.20 -4.81
CA GLU A 446 -8.17 -21.50 -4.97
C GLU A 446 -9.00 -22.37 -5.93
N ASP A 447 -8.52 -22.57 -7.15
CA ASP A 447 -9.34 -23.08 -8.26
C ASP A 447 -8.76 -24.32 -8.97
N GLY A 448 -7.58 -24.78 -8.53
CA GLY A 448 -6.82 -25.90 -9.08
C GLY A 448 -5.50 -25.52 -9.77
N ASP A 449 -5.20 -24.24 -9.93
CA ASP A 449 -4.02 -23.76 -10.64
C ASP A 449 -2.66 -24.05 -9.95
N SER A 450 -1.60 -24.14 -10.76
CA SER A 450 -0.25 -24.42 -10.27
C SER A 450 0.86 -23.89 -11.19
N ILE A 451 2.02 -23.58 -10.59
CA ILE A 451 3.20 -23.04 -11.27
C ILE A 451 4.49 -23.81 -10.97
N SER A 452 5.41 -23.80 -11.92
CA SER A 452 6.83 -24.05 -11.69
C SER A 452 7.57 -22.73 -11.48
N ILE A 453 8.56 -22.71 -10.59
CA ILE A 453 9.49 -21.58 -10.41
C ILE A 453 10.90 -22.07 -10.72
N ARG A 454 11.62 -21.32 -11.57
CA ARG A 454 13.03 -21.54 -11.87
C ARG A 454 13.88 -20.31 -11.53
N LEU A 455 15.11 -20.55 -11.06
CA LEU A 455 16.13 -19.53 -10.77
C LEU A 455 17.40 -19.88 -11.56
N ASN A 456 17.84 -18.97 -12.42
CA ASN A 456 19.04 -19.12 -13.28
C ASN A 456 19.01 -20.44 -14.12
N GLY A 457 17.80 -20.83 -14.55
CA GLY A 457 17.52 -22.07 -15.28
C GLY A 457 17.36 -23.32 -14.40
N GLN A 458 17.80 -23.28 -13.14
CA GLN A 458 17.63 -24.36 -12.17
C GLN A 458 16.21 -24.36 -11.62
N GLU A 459 15.70 -25.53 -11.25
CA GLU A 459 14.37 -25.67 -10.64
C GLU A 459 14.41 -25.27 -9.17
N VAL A 460 13.47 -24.42 -8.76
CA VAL A 460 13.19 -24.09 -7.34
C VAL A 460 12.05 -24.97 -6.83
N VAL A 461 10.99 -25.08 -7.62
CA VAL A 461 9.84 -25.97 -7.36
C VAL A 461 9.05 -26.21 -8.65
N THR A 462 8.43 -27.39 -8.76
CA THR A 462 7.49 -27.80 -9.81
C THR A 462 6.13 -28.16 -9.19
N GLY A 463 5.05 -28.01 -9.95
CA GLY A 463 3.71 -28.41 -9.54
C GLY A 463 3.16 -27.61 -8.36
N PHE A 464 3.70 -26.41 -8.10
CA PHE A 464 3.42 -25.66 -6.88
C PHE A 464 2.00 -25.09 -6.93
N PRO A 465 1.07 -25.57 -6.08
CA PRO A 465 -0.32 -25.14 -6.12
C PRO A 465 -0.41 -23.71 -5.62
N VAL A 466 -1.10 -22.85 -6.40
CA VAL A 466 -1.38 -21.49 -5.96
C VAL A 466 -2.56 -21.53 -4.98
N LYS A 467 -2.44 -20.83 -3.86
CA LYS A 467 -3.31 -20.96 -2.68
C LYS A 467 -3.45 -19.64 -1.96
N LYS A 468 -4.60 -19.37 -1.35
CA LYS A 468 -4.86 -18.17 -0.54
C LYS A 468 -4.00 -18.13 0.70
N LYS A 469 -3.62 -19.30 1.25
CA LYS A 469 -2.60 -19.35 2.30
C LYS A 469 -1.22 -19.07 1.70
N ARG A 470 -0.53 -18.05 2.23
CA ARG A 470 0.86 -17.70 1.96
C ARG A 470 1.78 -18.90 2.19
N GLN A 471 2.47 -19.31 1.13
CA GLN A 471 3.47 -20.40 1.12
C GLN A 471 4.86 -19.77 0.91
N GLN A 472 5.88 -20.26 1.61
CA GLN A 472 7.24 -19.70 1.59
C GLN A 472 8.22 -20.66 0.91
N LEU A 473 9.09 -20.12 0.05
CA LEU A 473 10.18 -20.82 -0.63
C LEU A 473 11.48 -20.04 -0.39
N LYS A 474 12.50 -20.68 0.18
CA LYS A 474 13.83 -20.07 0.37
C LYS A 474 14.70 -20.37 -0.84
N VAL A 475 15.37 -19.37 -1.40
CA VAL A 475 16.31 -19.54 -2.52
C VAL A 475 17.61 -18.78 -2.27
N THR A 476 18.69 -19.26 -2.88
CA THR A 476 20.02 -18.63 -2.80
C THR A 476 20.40 -18.05 -4.15
N LEU A 477 20.71 -16.76 -4.18
CA LEU A 477 21.14 -16.02 -5.35
C LEU A 477 22.64 -16.24 -5.62
N GLN A 478 23.02 -16.08 -6.88
CA GLN A 478 24.40 -16.02 -7.33
C GLN A 478 24.81 -14.55 -7.48
N GLU A 479 26.09 -14.24 -7.30
CA GLU A 479 26.61 -12.87 -7.41
C GLU A 479 26.36 -12.29 -8.82
N GLY A 480 25.85 -11.05 -8.89
CA GLY A 480 25.40 -10.42 -10.13
C GLY A 480 23.94 -10.72 -10.50
N GLU A 481 23.66 -10.86 -11.80
CA GLU A 481 22.30 -10.97 -12.33
C GLU A 481 21.68 -12.35 -12.10
N ASN A 482 20.49 -12.38 -11.49
CA ASN A 482 19.67 -13.57 -11.31
C ASN A 482 18.32 -13.44 -12.04
N ARG A 483 17.92 -14.53 -12.72
CA ARG A 483 16.68 -14.63 -13.50
C ARG A 483 15.72 -15.58 -12.81
N LEU A 484 14.69 -15.03 -12.17
CA LEU A 484 13.58 -15.79 -11.61
C LEU A 484 12.46 -15.87 -12.66
N ILE A 485 12.04 -17.08 -13.05
CA ILE A 485 10.99 -17.31 -14.05
C ILE A 485 9.87 -18.13 -13.40
N MET A 486 8.63 -17.65 -13.54
CA MET A 486 7.41 -18.29 -13.06
C MET A 486 6.58 -18.76 -14.26
N VAL A 487 6.27 -20.06 -14.29
CA VAL A 487 5.72 -20.77 -15.45
C VAL A 487 4.40 -21.43 -15.06
N ALA A 488 3.33 -21.20 -15.81
CA ALA A 488 2.08 -21.94 -15.63
C ALA A 488 2.27 -23.43 -15.93
N ASP A 489 2.01 -24.29 -14.94
CA ASP A 489 1.92 -25.74 -15.12
C ASP A 489 0.53 -26.10 -15.60
N ASN A 490 -0.49 -25.53 -14.95
CA ASN A 490 -1.89 -25.56 -15.37
C ASN A 490 -2.55 -24.19 -15.07
N LEU A 491 -3.80 -23.96 -15.51
CA LEU A 491 -4.50 -22.67 -15.38
C LEU A 491 -5.69 -22.67 -14.42
N GLY A 492 -5.88 -23.76 -13.66
CA GLY A 492 -7.03 -23.96 -12.81
C GLY A 492 -8.33 -24.09 -13.62
N SER A 493 -9.40 -23.55 -13.05
CA SER A 493 -10.72 -23.43 -13.67
C SER A 493 -11.07 -21.98 -14.07
N ILE A 494 -10.28 -21.00 -13.63
CA ILE A 494 -10.46 -19.56 -13.84
C ILE A 494 -9.17 -18.94 -14.45
N PRO A 495 -8.86 -19.20 -15.72
CA PRO A 495 -7.65 -18.69 -16.36
C PRO A 495 -7.66 -17.15 -16.47
N PRO A 496 -6.51 -16.45 -16.38
CA PRO A 496 -5.16 -16.98 -16.18
C PRO A 496 -4.78 -17.14 -14.70
N ASN A 497 -3.86 -18.07 -14.41
CA ASN A 497 -3.19 -18.22 -13.11
C ASN A 497 -2.64 -16.87 -12.62
N THR A 498 -3.00 -16.49 -11.39
CA THR A 498 -2.69 -15.17 -10.84
C THR A 498 -2.36 -15.24 -9.35
N ALA A 499 -1.19 -14.74 -8.99
CA ALA A 499 -0.70 -14.77 -7.62
C ALA A 499 -0.03 -13.44 -7.24
N VAL A 500 0.13 -13.20 -5.93
CA VAL A 500 1.07 -12.20 -5.41
C VAL A 500 2.32 -12.93 -4.95
N LEU A 501 3.47 -12.49 -5.46
CA LEU A 501 4.79 -12.86 -4.97
C LEU A 501 5.36 -11.70 -4.15
N ARG A 502 5.70 -11.97 -2.89
CA ARG A 502 6.53 -11.11 -2.07
C ARG A 502 7.96 -11.63 -2.04
N ILE A 503 8.93 -10.75 -2.18
CA ILE A 503 10.36 -11.08 -2.10
C ILE A 503 10.95 -10.41 -0.86
N VAL A 504 11.65 -11.24 -0.07
CA VAL A 504 12.14 -10.93 1.27
C VAL A 504 13.66 -11.14 1.26
N ALA A 505 14.43 -10.05 1.24
CA ALA A 505 15.89 -10.06 1.25
C ALA A 505 16.39 -9.15 2.38
N GLY A 506 16.91 -9.70 3.47
CA GLY A 506 17.30 -8.92 4.66
C GLY A 506 16.15 -8.05 5.20
N THR A 507 16.24 -6.73 4.97
CA THR A 507 15.17 -5.74 5.30
C THR A 507 14.28 -5.34 4.12
N LEU A 508 14.68 -5.64 2.88
CA LEU A 508 13.88 -5.39 1.67
C LEU A 508 12.63 -6.27 1.65
N ARG A 509 11.49 -5.67 1.28
CA ARG A 509 10.21 -6.35 1.03
C ARG A 509 9.64 -5.83 -0.29
N ARG A 510 9.81 -6.58 -1.38
CA ARG A 510 9.21 -6.27 -2.70
C ARG A 510 7.91 -7.05 -2.85
N PHE A 511 6.91 -6.50 -3.54
CA PHE A 511 5.68 -7.20 -3.92
C PHE A 511 5.55 -7.13 -5.45
N VAL A 512 5.10 -8.22 -6.06
CA VAL A 512 5.07 -8.42 -7.52
C VAL A 512 3.80 -9.21 -7.87
N SER A 513 2.97 -8.68 -8.79
CA SER A 513 1.80 -9.41 -9.29
C SER A 513 2.18 -10.36 -10.42
N ILE A 514 1.89 -11.65 -10.24
CA ILE A 514 2.09 -12.71 -11.22
C ILE A 514 0.79 -12.91 -12.02
N LYS A 515 0.93 -13.10 -13.33
CA LYS A 515 -0.15 -13.40 -14.27
C LYS A 515 0.40 -14.29 -15.41
N THR A 516 0.37 -15.60 -15.19
CA THR A 516 0.93 -16.60 -16.12
C THR A 516 -0.16 -17.31 -16.91
N ASN A 517 0.17 -17.77 -18.13
CA ASN A 517 -0.70 -18.64 -18.92
C ASN A 517 0.09 -19.53 -19.88
N MET A 518 -0.60 -20.42 -20.60
CA MET A 518 0.03 -21.38 -21.53
C MET A 518 0.81 -20.76 -22.71
N LYS A 519 0.75 -19.43 -22.91
CA LYS A 519 1.50 -18.67 -23.93
C LYS A 519 2.47 -17.64 -23.33
N GLN A 520 2.35 -17.31 -22.04
CA GLN A 520 3.15 -16.27 -21.37
C GLN A 520 3.54 -16.67 -19.95
N ASN A 521 4.84 -16.63 -19.68
CA ASN A 521 5.42 -16.71 -18.35
C ASN A 521 5.73 -15.32 -17.81
N ASN A 522 6.01 -15.23 -16.52
CA ASN A 522 6.61 -14.04 -15.92
C ASN A 522 8.09 -14.24 -15.64
N MET A 523 8.88 -13.19 -15.82
CA MET A 523 10.29 -13.13 -15.49
C MET A 523 10.55 -11.93 -14.58
N LEU A 524 11.51 -12.06 -13.67
CA LEU A 524 11.98 -11.02 -12.78
C LEU A 524 13.50 -11.05 -12.71
N LEU A 525 14.12 -9.87 -12.66
CA LEU A 525 15.56 -9.68 -12.66
C LEU A 525 16.03 -9.14 -11.30
N ILE A 526 16.86 -9.92 -10.62
CA ILE A 526 17.34 -9.63 -9.26
C ILE A 526 18.86 -9.55 -9.31
N VAL A 527 19.43 -8.39 -9.01
CA VAL A 527 20.89 -8.22 -8.94
C VAL A 527 21.33 -8.39 -7.50
N TYR A 528 22.20 -9.37 -7.22
CA TYR A 528 22.78 -9.57 -5.90
C TYR A 528 24.21 -9.02 -5.87
N GLU A 529 24.42 -7.96 -5.08
CA GLU A 529 25.75 -7.40 -4.81
C GLU A 529 26.14 -7.64 -3.35
N PRO A 530 27.15 -8.49 -3.05
CA PRO A 530 27.57 -8.74 -1.68
C PRO A 530 28.17 -7.48 -1.06
N LYS A 531 27.73 -7.15 0.17
CA LYS A 531 28.34 -6.06 0.95
C LYS A 531 29.86 -6.29 1.07
N PRO A 532 30.72 -5.29 0.79
CA PRO A 532 32.16 -5.46 0.81
C PRO A 532 32.64 -5.86 2.21
N VAL A 533 33.25 -7.05 2.32
CA VAL A 533 33.73 -7.59 3.59
C VAL A 533 34.78 -6.65 4.19
N SER A 534 34.46 -6.06 5.34
CA SER A 534 35.36 -5.19 6.09
C SER A 534 36.51 -6.01 6.69
N THR A 535 37.56 -6.20 5.90
CA THR A 535 38.73 -7.01 6.26
C THR A 535 39.48 -6.38 7.44
N GLY A 536 39.14 -6.83 8.64
CA GLY A 536 39.82 -6.49 9.89
C GLY A 536 41.32 -6.71 9.73
N ARG A 537 42.10 -5.63 9.87
CA ARG A 537 43.54 -5.62 9.57
C ARG A 537 44.26 -6.65 10.44
N SER A 538 44.72 -7.73 9.83
CA SER A 538 45.53 -8.75 10.51
C SER A 538 46.74 -8.11 11.17
N GLY A 539 46.83 -8.26 12.50
CA GLY A 539 47.89 -7.69 13.30
C GLY A 539 49.22 -8.41 13.04
N LYS A 540 50.01 -7.93 12.08
CA LYS A 540 51.40 -8.37 11.88
C LYS A 540 52.21 -8.09 13.15
N GLY A 541 52.38 -9.13 13.98
CA GLY A 541 53.21 -9.07 15.17
C GLY A 541 54.65 -8.70 14.81
N LYS A 542 55.18 -7.64 15.41
CA LYS A 542 56.63 -7.36 15.35
C LYS A 542 57.36 -8.46 16.12
N PRO A 543 58.49 -9.00 15.61
CA PRO A 543 59.34 -9.87 16.40
C PRO A 543 59.94 -9.09 17.58
N ARG A 544 59.90 -9.66 18.78
CA ARG A 544 60.71 -9.16 19.91
C ARG A 544 62.18 -9.38 19.57
N LYS A 545 62.99 -8.33 19.66
CA LYS A 545 64.46 -8.44 19.71
C LYS A 545 64.88 -8.59 21.17
N LYS A 546 65.62 -9.68 21.45
CA LYS A 546 66.34 -9.99 22.70
C LYS A 546 65.53 -9.69 23.98
#